data_AF-A0A7J3HPF9-F1
#
_entry.id   AF-A0A7J3HPF9-F1
#
_cell.length_a   1.000
_cell.length_b   1.000
_cell.length_c   1.000
_cell.angle_alpha   90.00
_cell.angle_beta   90.00
_cell.angle_gamma   90.00
#
_symmetry.space_group_name_H-M   'P 1'
#
loop_
_entity.id
_entity.type
_entity.pdbx_description
1 polymer ?
#
loop_
_entity_poly.entity_id
_entity_poly.type
_entity_poly.pdbx_seq_one_letter_code
_entity_poly.pdbx_strand_id
1 'polypeptide(L)'
;MLPSDASINIGRLGNIHFKAGYYLYVGSGQTNVEKRVNRYFNKIKKSRWHIDYLLESGKAIPVKALILKLSKKYECKISRFIESKGIIPVLRFG
;
A
#
# COMPACT_ATOMS: atom_id res chain seq x y z
N MET A 1 -4.99 5.40 5.25
CA MET A 1 -5.24 6.84 5.46
C MET A 1 -4.22 7.34 6.46
N LEU A 2 -3.57 8.45 6.15
CA LEU A 2 -2.66 9.15 7.04
C LEU A 2 -3.39 10.42 7.54
N PRO A 3 -3.62 10.56 8.86
CA PRO A 3 -4.36 11.70 9.40
C PRO A 3 -3.54 13.00 9.40
N SER A 4 -2.21 12.89 9.34
CA SER A 4 -1.28 14.02 9.33
C SER A 4 -0.04 13.68 8.47
N ASP A 5 0.70 14.73 8.08
CA ASP A 5 1.99 14.57 7.40
C ASP A 5 2.96 13.77 8.29
N ALA A 6 3.71 12.86 7.67
CA ALA A 6 4.59 11.97 8.41
C ALA A 6 5.82 11.56 7.60
N SER A 7 6.99 11.66 8.23
CA SER A 7 8.19 10.97 7.76
C SER A 7 8.24 9.56 8.36
N ILE A 8 8.40 8.55 7.50
CA ILE A 8 8.35 7.13 7.86
C ILE A 8 9.51 6.40 7.19
N ASN A 9 10.22 5.56 7.94
CA ASN A 9 11.27 4.71 7.39
C ASN A 9 10.64 3.48 6.69
N ILE A 10 10.86 3.36 5.39
CA ILE A 10 10.30 2.32 4.53
C ILE A 10 11.41 1.34 4.12
N GLY A 11 12.02 0.70 5.13
CA GLY A 11 13.08 -0.29 4.92
C GLY A 11 14.22 0.25 4.04
N ARG A 12 14.48 -0.43 2.91
CA ARG A 12 15.56 -0.04 1.98
C ARG A 12 15.31 1.28 1.24
N LEU A 13 14.09 1.79 1.22
CA LEU A 13 13.79 3.10 0.64
C LEU A 13 14.15 4.26 1.58
N GLY A 14 14.51 3.97 2.83
CA GLY A 14 14.84 4.99 3.82
C GLY A 14 13.61 5.80 4.24
N ASN A 15 13.84 7.04 4.69
CA ASN A 15 12.76 7.92 5.12
C ASN A 15 12.04 8.53 3.92
N ILE A 16 10.74 8.29 3.84
CA ILE A 16 9.84 8.93 2.87
C ILE A 16 8.93 9.89 3.62
N HIS A 17 8.78 11.11 3.10
CA HIS A 17 7.81 12.07 3.60
C HIS A 17 6.46 11.87 2.90
N PHE A 18 5.46 11.49 3.68
CA PHE A 18 4.08 11.33 3.23
C PHE A 18 3.25 12.53 3.65
N LYS A 19 2.45 13.04 2.72
CA LYS A 19 1.39 14.01 3.04
C LYS A 19 0.19 13.33 3.68
N ALA A 20 -0.54 14.04 4.52
CA ALA A 20 -1.83 13.59 5.03
C ALA A 20 -2.78 13.25 3.86
N GLY A 21 -3.58 12.21 4.02
CA GLY A 21 -4.58 11.82 3.03
C GLY A 21 -4.74 10.33 2.79
N TYR A 22 -5.37 10.00 1.67
CA TYR A 22 -5.66 8.64 1.25
C TYR A 22 -4.61 8.13 0.27
N TYR A 23 -4.14 6.92 0.53
CA TYR A 23 -3.18 6.22 -0.30
C TYR A 23 -3.80 4.92 -0.76
N LEU A 24 -3.57 4.60 -2.03
CA LEU A 24 -3.95 3.33 -2.62
C LEU A 24 -2.69 2.49 -2.81
N TYR A 25 -2.72 1.27 -2.30
CA TYR A 25 -1.67 0.29 -2.52
C TYR A 25 -2.19 -0.77 -3.47
N VAL A 26 -1.59 -0.85 -4.66
CA VAL A 26 -1.95 -1.81 -5.71
C VAL A 26 -0.79 -2.76 -5.89
N GLY A 27 -1.06 -4.06 -5.87
CA GLY A 27 -0.05 -5.08 -6.11
C GLY A 27 -0.67 -6.42 -6.47
N SER A 28 0.10 -7.26 -7.16
CA SER A 28 -0.33 -8.60 -7.52
C SER A 28 -0.37 -9.50 -6.28
N GLY A 29 -1.52 -10.10 -6.02
CA GLY A 29 -1.68 -11.15 -5.02
C GLY A 29 -1.32 -12.51 -5.61
N GLN A 30 -0.21 -13.12 -5.17
CA GLN A 30 0.06 -14.54 -5.42
C GLN A 30 -0.69 -15.41 -4.39
N THR A 31 -0.29 -16.67 -4.20
CA THR A 31 -0.86 -17.60 -3.22
C THR A 31 -1.10 -16.94 -1.85
N ASN A 32 -2.25 -17.21 -1.22
CA ASN A 32 -2.65 -16.67 0.10
C ASN A 32 -2.93 -15.15 0.17
N VAL A 33 -3.50 -14.52 -0.88
CA VAL A 33 -3.89 -13.10 -0.88
C VAL A 33 -4.71 -12.70 0.35
N GLU A 34 -5.67 -13.52 0.75
CA GLU A 34 -6.53 -13.26 1.92
C GLU A 34 -5.72 -13.14 3.21
N LYS A 35 -4.75 -14.03 3.45
CA LYS A 35 -3.87 -13.94 4.61
C LYS A 35 -3.01 -12.68 4.58
N ARG A 36 -2.52 -12.29 3.38
CA ARG A 36 -1.75 -11.05 3.20
C ARG A 36 -2.61 -9.82 3.46
N VAL A 37 -3.84 -9.80 3.00
CA VAL A 37 -4.78 -8.69 3.23
C VAL A 37 -5.17 -8.62 4.71
N ASN A 38 -5.52 -9.75 5.35
CA ASN A 38 -5.87 -9.80 6.76
C ASN A 38 -4.75 -9.26 7.65
N ARG A 39 -3.49 -9.50 7.28
CA ARG A 39 -2.33 -8.97 8.00
C ARG A 39 -2.33 -7.43 8.06
N TYR A 40 -2.83 -6.73 7.05
CA TYR A 40 -2.87 -5.26 7.03
C TYR A 40 -3.86 -4.67 8.02
N PHE A 41 -4.88 -5.43 8.43
CA PHE A 41 -5.88 -5.02 9.42
C PHE A 41 -5.56 -5.51 10.83
N ASN A 42 -4.41 -6.17 11.01
CA ASN A 42 -3.96 -6.72 12.29
C ASN A 42 -2.59 -6.15 12.66
N LYS A 43 -2.13 -6.43 13.88
CA LYS A 43 -0.79 -6.04 14.32
C LYS A 43 0.28 -6.71 13.44
N ILE A 44 1.05 -5.90 12.73
CA ILE A 44 2.19 -6.36 11.94
C ILE A 44 3.35 -6.67 12.89
N LYS A 45 3.84 -7.92 12.83
CA LYS A 45 4.95 -8.39 13.68
C LYS A 45 6.33 -8.36 13.00
N LYS A 46 6.34 -8.32 11.67
CA LYS A 46 7.56 -8.34 10.86
C LYS A 46 7.27 -7.73 9.50
N SER A 47 7.92 -6.62 9.17
CA SER A 47 7.82 -5.99 7.86
C SER A 47 8.54 -6.79 6.77
N ARG A 48 7.89 -6.93 5.61
CA ARG A 48 8.39 -7.64 4.42
C ARG A 48 8.20 -6.83 3.13
N TRP A 49 7.15 -6.01 3.07
CA TRP A 49 6.74 -5.14 1.97
C TRP A 49 6.69 -3.70 2.44
N HIS A 50 6.80 -2.73 1.54
CA HIS A 50 6.80 -1.31 1.91
C HIS A 50 5.53 -0.87 2.66
N ILE A 51 4.36 -1.37 2.27
CA ILE A 51 3.10 -1.15 3.01
C ILE A 51 3.15 -1.66 4.46
N ASP A 52 3.97 -2.67 4.74
CA ASP A 52 4.11 -3.18 6.08
C ASP A 52 4.77 -2.18 7.00
N TYR A 53 5.87 -1.56 6.55
CA TYR A 53 6.56 -0.50 7.30
C TYR A 53 5.63 0.69 7.54
N LEU A 54 4.85 1.05 6.52
CA LEU A 54 3.87 2.13 6.60
C LEU A 54 2.82 1.87 7.70
N LEU A 55 2.25 0.67 7.75
CA LEU A 55 1.24 0.29 8.74
C LEU A 55 1.84 0.00 10.12
N GLU A 56 3.01 -0.62 10.19
CA GLU A 56 3.76 -0.89 11.43
C GLU A 56 4.15 0.40 12.15
N SER A 57 4.34 1.51 11.42
CA SER A 57 4.62 2.83 12.01
C SER A 57 3.53 3.35 12.95
N GLY A 58 2.31 2.79 12.88
CA GLY A 58 1.14 3.25 13.64
C GLY A 58 0.56 4.57 13.15
N LYS A 59 1.18 5.23 12.16
CA LYS A 59 0.70 6.50 11.61
C LYS A 59 -0.36 6.31 10.53
N ALA A 60 -0.30 5.21 9.79
CA ALA A 60 -1.25 4.90 8.73
C ALA A 60 -2.34 3.94 9.22
N ILE A 61 -3.58 4.26 8.89
CA ILE A 61 -4.76 3.46 9.25
C ILE A 61 -5.24 2.70 8.00
N PRO A 62 -5.34 1.36 8.04
CA PRO A 62 -5.94 0.59 6.96
C PRO A 62 -7.44 0.88 6.90
N VAL A 63 -7.96 1.27 5.74
CA VAL A 63 -9.37 1.68 5.60
C VAL A 63 -10.22 0.59 4.96
N LYS A 64 -9.76 0.06 3.82
CA LYS A 64 -10.48 -0.96 3.05
C LYS A 64 -9.50 -1.73 2.17
N ALA A 65 -9.81 -3.00 1.91
CA ALA A 65 -9.12 -3.82 0.95
C ALA A 65 -10.11 -4.44 -0.02
N LEU A 66 -9.70 -4.56 -1.28
CA LEU A 66 -10.46 -5.20 -2.35
C LEU A 66 -9.59 -6.32 -2.93
N ILE A 67 -10.11 -7.55 -2.89
CA ILE A 67 -9.46 -8.70 -3.54
C ILE A 67 -10.21 -8.95 -4.84
N LEU A 68 -9.55 -8.66 -5.96
CA LEU A 68 -10.13 -8.84 -7.29
C LEU A 68 -9.47 -10.06 -7.95
N LYS A 69 -10.24 -11.12 -8.19
CA LYS A 69 -9.78 -12.29 -8.97
C LYS A 69 -9.79 -11.95 -10.46
N LEU A 70 -8.82 -11.14 -10.88
CA LEU A 70 -8.68 -10.69 -12.25
C LEU A 70 -7.42 -11.27 -12.87
N SER A 71 -7.44 -11.47 -14.19
CA SER A 71 -6.23 -11.83 -14.93
C SER A 71 -5.22 -10.68 -14.89
N LYS A 72 -3.92 -11.00 -14.99
CA LYS A 72 -2.80 -10.04 -14.95
C LYS A 72 -2.98 -8.84 -15.89
N LYS A 73 -3.67 -9.00 -17.02
CA LYS A 73 -4.02 -7.92 -17.96
C LYS A 73 -4.78 -6.75 -17.31
N TYR A 74 -5.53 -6.99 -16.24
CA TYR A 74 -6.29 -5.97 -15.54
C TYR A 74 -5.45 -5.20 -14.51
N GLU A 75 -4.34 -5.74 -14.01
CA GLU A 75 -3.45 -5.01 -13.10
C GLU A 75 -2.90 -3.75 -13.78
N CYS A 76 -2.36 -3.90 -15.00
CA CYS A 76 -1.88 -2.77 -15.80
C CYS A 76 -3.01 -1.78 -16.14
N LYS A 77 -4.23 -2.27 -16.41
CA LYS A 77 -5.37 -1.38 -16.69
C LYS A 77 -5.76 -0.56 -15.46
N ILE A 78 -5.75 -1.17 -14.28
CA ILE A 78 -6.06 -0.50 -13.02
C ILE A 78 -4.98 0.55 -12.71
N SER A 79 -3.69 0.21 -12.84
CA SER A 79 -2.60 1.19 -12.64
C SER A 79 -2.75 2.39 -13.56
N ARG A 80 -2.93 2.16 -14.87
CA ARG A 80 -3.11 3.24 -15.86
C ARG A 80 -4.35 4.08 -15.59
N PHE A 81 -5.45 3.45 -15.16
CA PHE A 81 -6.65 4.17 -14.80
C PHE A 81 -6.43 5.08 -13.59
N ILE A 82 -5.76 4.59 -12.55
CA ILE A 82 -5.42 5.36 -11.35
C ILE A 82 -4.51 6.55 -11.72
N GLU A 83 -3.49 6.31 -12.54
CA GLU A 83 -2.59 7.36 -13.05
C GLU A 83 -3.38 8.43 -13.84
N SER A 84 -4.33 8.02 -14.68
CA SER A 84 -5.18 8.96 -15.45
C SER A 84 -6.07 9.86 -14.59
N LYS A 85 -6.26 9.52 -13.31
CA LYS A 85 -7.03 10.33 -12.35
C LYS A 85 -6.19 11.38 -11.63
N GLY A 86 -4.92 11.56 -12.02
CA GLY A 86 -4.02 12.53 -11.39
C GLY A 86 -3.51 12.08 -10.01
N ILE A 87 -3.62 10.78 -9.71
CA ILE A 87 -3.08 10.21 -8.48
C ILE A 87 -1.57 10.08 -8.64
N ILE A 88 -0.82 10.79 -7.80
CA ILE A 88 0.64 10.82 -7.85
C ILE A 88 1.19 9.54 -7.19
N PRO A 89 1.97 8.73 -7.91
CA PRO A 89 2.54 7.51 -7.35
C PRO A 89 3.67 7.81 -6.37
N VAL A 90 3.75 7.04 -5.29
CA VAL A 90 4.95 6.98 -4.46
C VAL A 90 5.96 6.10 -5.18
N LEU A 91 7.03 6.72 -5.68
CA LEU A 91 8.03 6.02 -6.50
C LEU A 91 8.65 4.85 -5.74
N ARG A 92 8.83 3.72 -6.44
CA ARG A 92 9.50 2.50 -5.94
C ARG A 92 8.81 1.82 -4.74
N PHE A 93 7.56 2.17 -4.44
CA PHE A 93 6.81 1.63 -3.29
C PHE A 93 6.22 0.22 -3.50
N GLY A 94 6.17 -0.26 -4.74
CA GLY A 94 5.71 -1.62 -5.09
C GLY A 94 6.70 -2.73 -4.74
#